data_AF-A0A914ZSB4-F1
#
_entry.id   AF-A0A914ZSB4-F1
#
_cell.length_a   1.000
_cell.length_b   1.000
_cell.length_c   1.000
_cell.angle_alpha   90.00
_cell.angle_beta   90.00
_cell.angle_gamma   90.00
#
_symmetry.space_group_name_H-M   'P 1'
#
loop_
_entity.id
_entity.type
_entity.pdbx_description
1 polymer ?
#
loop_
_entity_poly.entity_id
_entity_poly.type
_entity_poly.pdbx_seq_one_letter_code
_entity_poly.pdbx_strand_id
1 'polypeptide(L)'
;SVTKLAEYLLDQQFNRPSIEFTEEFASIQERIMGTKLSVSLEGMEPDIAPRTDRPPTFDPLYGFPKGRKPREMIATWEEMEQWNLKPGQRDYCAHLLIPLLKCQRASAPFAGHMCDGERHAWDKCEYEDYLMRIKEFERERRLLKRAARKSQKV
;
A
#
# COMPACT_ATOMS: atom_id res chain seq x y z
N SER A 1 -11.79 30.45 34.68
CA SER A 1 -10.36 30.76 34.48
C SER A 1 -9.96 30.31 33.09
N VAL A 2 -9.23 31.15 32.35
CA VAL A 2 -8.80 30.88 30.95
C VAL A 2 -8.00 29.56 30.85
N THR A 3 -7.37 29.15 31.95
CA THR A 3 -6.63 27.88 32.09
C THR A 3 -7.52 26.63 31.97
N LYS A 4 -8.75 26.66 32.49
CA LYS A 4 -9.68 25.51 32.40
C LYS A 4 -10.25 25.30 30.98
N LEU A 5 -10.34 26.37 30.19
CA LEU A 5 -10.76 26.28 28.79
C LEU A 5 -9.61 25.80 27.89
N ALA A 6 -8.35 26.12 28.23
CA ALA A 6 -7.18 25.62 27.52
C ALA A 6 -6.95 24.11 27.74
N GLU A 7 -7.18 23.59 28.95
CA GLU A 7 -7.13 22.15 29.23
C GLU A 7 -8.25 21.39 28.51
N TYR A 8 -9.48 21.92 28.50
CA TYR A 8 -10.61 21.31 27.79
C TYR A 8 -10.41 21.24 26.26
N LEU A 9 -9.71 22.23 25.67
CA LEU A 9 -9.41 22.24 24.24
C LEU A 9 -8.21 21.33 23.87
N LEU A 10 -7.26 21.10 24.77
CA LEU A 10 -6.17 20.15 24.57
C LEU A 10 -6.63 18.69 24.70
N ASP A 11 -7.59 18.40 25.59
CA ASP A 11 -8.19 17.06 25.73
C ASP A 11 -9.04 16.66 24.50
N GLN A 12 -9.66 17.61 23.80
CA GLN A 12 -10.40 17.34 22.56
C GLN A 12 -9.52 16.95 21.37
N GLN A 13 -8.20 17.19 21.44
CA GLN A 13 -7.29 16.86 20.34
C GLN A 13 -6.72 15.44 20.43
N PHE A 14 -6.73 14.83 21.63
CA PHE A 14 -6.20 13.48 21.88
C PHE A 14 -7.25 12.38 22.01
N ASN A 15 -8.53 12.72 22.20
CA ASN A 15 -9.61 11.75 22.36
C ASN A 15 -10.54 11.73 21.13
N ARG A 16 -9.99 11.26 19.99
CA ARG A 16 -10.83 10.91 18.83
C ARG A 16 -11.43 9.52 19.10
N PRO A 17 -12.77 9.37 19.14
CA PRO A 17 -13.39 8.07 19.38
C PRO A 17 -12.91 7.08 18.32
N SER A 18 -12.49 5.90 18.77
CA SER A 18 -12.19 4.73 17.94
C SER A 18 -13.37 4.49 17.02
N ILE A 19 -13.22 4.88 15.75
CA ILE A 19 -14.17 4.58 14.68
C ILE A 19 -14.35 3.08 14.70
N GLU A 20 -15.56 2.64 15.03
CA GLU A 20 -15.93 1.25 15.07
C GLU A 20 -15.57 0.61 13.73
N PHE A 21 -14.67 -0.37 13.83
CA PHE A 21 -14.03 -1.07 12.72
C PHE A 21 -15.06 -2.01 12.09
N THR A 22 -15.93 -1.46 11.25
CA THR A 22 -16.85 -2.29 10.46
C THR A 22 -16.04 -3.12 9.47
N GLU A 23 -16.48 -4.35 9.20
CA GLU A 23 -15.84 -5.27 8.24
C GLU A 23 -15.70 -4.67 6.83
N GLU A 24 -16.50 -3.65 6.50
CA GLU A 24 -16.33 -2.82 5.30
C GLU A 24 -15.01 -2.03 5.30
N PHE A 25 -14.61 -1.43 6.42
CA PHE A 25 -13.38 -0.62 6.51
C PHE A 25 -12.12 -1.47 6.38
N ALA A 26 -12.13 -2.71 6.88
CA ALA A 26 -11.04 -3.67 6.69
C ALA A 26 -10.82 -3.99 5.20
N SER A 27 -11.92 -4.23 4.47
CA SER A 27 -11.87 -4.46 3.02
C SER A 27 -11.44 -3.20 2.25
N ILE A 28 -11.72 -1.99 2.77
CA ILE A 28 -11.27 -0.71 2.19
C ILE A 28 -9.79 -0.45 2.51
N GLN A 29 -9.29 -0.82 3.68
CA GLN A 29 -7.87 -0.70 4.05
C GLN A 29 -6.98 -1.66 3.24
N GLU A 30 -7.44 -2.87 2.92
CA GLU A 30 -6.76 -3.73 1.94
C GLU A 30 -6.74 -3.11 0.53
N ARG A 31 -7.73 -2.26 0.20
CA ARG A 31 -7.87 -1.57 -1.10
C ARG A 31 -7.03 -0.28 -1.24
N ILE A 32 -6.53 0.31 -0.15
CA ILE A 32 -5.84 1.62 -0.16
C ILE A 32 -4.31 1.52 -0.03
N MET A 33 -3.74 0.32 0.15
CA MET A 33 -2.29 0.15 0.25
C MET A 33 -1.61 0.36 -1.12
N GLY A 34 -1.16 1.60 -1.36
CA GLY A 34 -0.20 2.04 -2.37
C GLY A 34 -0.60 1.92 -3.85
N THR A 35 -1.66 2.60 -4.26
CA THR A 35 -2.01 2.76 -5.68
C THR A 35 -1.04 3.71 -6.41
N LYS A 36 0.22 3.28 -6.63
CA LYS A 36 1.14 3.91 -7.60
C LYS A 36 0.76 3.43 -9.00
N LEU A 37 0.09 4.31 -9.74
CA LEU A 37 -0.54 4.08 -11.04
C LEU A 37 0.50 3.68 -12.11
N SER A 38 0.41 2.47 -12.67
CA SER A 38 1.09 2.09 -13.92
C SER A 38 0.06 1.93 -15.04
N VAL A 39 -0.53 3.04 -15.51
CA VAL A 39 -1.40 2.98 -16.69
C VAL A 39 -0.52 3.03 -17.93
N SER A 40 -0.36 1.89 -18.60
CA SER A 40 0.09 1.88 -19.99
C SER A 40 -1.03 2.47 -20.84
N LEU A 41 -0.85 3.72 -21.29
CA LEU A 41 -1.76 4.42 -22.20
C LEU A 41 -1.65 3.86 -23.64
N GLU A 42 -1.71 2.53 -23.79
CA GLU A 42 -1.62 1.85 -25.08
C GLU A 42 -2.91 1.11 -25.40
N GLY A 43 -3.71 1.71 -26.30
CA GLY A 43 -4.90 1.12 -26.89
C GLY A 43 -6.16 1.49 -26.11
N MET A 44 -6.88 2.50 -26.60
CA MET A 44 -8.15 3.02 -26.10
C MET A 44 -9.31 2.04 -26.36
N GLU A 45 -9.12 0.75 -26.09
CA GLU A 45 -10.19 -0.24 -26.13
C GLU A 45 -10.64 -0.52 -24.69
N PRO A 46 -11.83 -0.04 -24.29
CA PRO A 46 -12.28 -0.10 -22.89
C PRO A 46 -12.42 -1.53 -22.37
N ASP A 47 -12.51 -2.52 -23.26
CA ASP A 47 -12.72 -3.93 -22.93
C ASP A 47 -11.41 -4.68 -22.62
N ILE A 48 -10.26 -4.16 -23.08
CA ILE A 48 -8.94 -4.82 -22.92
C ILE A 48 -8.09 -4.11 -21.86
N ALA A 49 -8.32 -2.82 -21.64
CA ALA A 49 -7.58 -2.05 -20.66
C ALA A 49 -8.02 -2.40 -19.22
N PRO A 50 -7.11 -2.89 -18.36
CA PRO A 50 -7.42 -3.08 -16.95
C PRO A 50 -7.70 -1.75 -16.27
N ARG A 51 -8.66 -1.77 -15.35
CA ARG A 51 -9.24 -0.60 -14.68
C ARG A 51 -8.65 -0.49 -13.29
N THR A 52 -8.11 0.68 -12.92
CA THR A 52 -7.41 0.88 -11.64
C THR A 52 -8.34 1.28 -10.49
N ASP A 53 -9.56 1.69 -10.82
CA ASP A 53 -10.61 2.14 -9.90
C ASP A 53 -11.34 0.99 -9.21
N ARG A 54 -11.26 -0.23 -9.76
CA ARG A 54 -11.98 -1.41 -9.30
C ARG A 54 -11.00 -2.56 -9.02
N PRO A 55 -11.37 -3.52 -8.14
CA PRO A 55 -10.53 -4.69 -7.90
C PRO A 55 -10.36 -5.53 -9.18
N PRO A 56 -9.31 -6.38 -9.23
CA PRO A 56 -9.06 -7.25 -10.38
C PRO A 56 -10.26 -8.11 -10.72
N THR A 57 -10.56 -8.21 -12.02
CA THR A 57 -11.76 -8.93 -12.51
C THR A 57 -11.63 -10.45 -12.41
N PHE A 58 -10.40 -10.98 -12.42
CA PHE A 58 -10.13 -12.41 -12.44
C PHE A 58 -9.66 -12.92 -11.07
N ASP A 59 -10.03 -14.16 -10.75
CA ASP A 59 -9.56 -14.87 -9.54
C ASP A 59 -8.00 -14.83 -9.44
N PRO A 60 -7.44 -14.41 -8.29
CA PRO A 60 -6.00 -14.44 -8.03
C PRO A 60 -5.34 -15.81 -8.27
N LEU A 61 -6.07 -16.92 -8.07
CA LEU A 61 -5.54 -18.28 -8.26
C LEU A 61 -5.60 -18.76 -9.71
N TYR A 62 -6.31 -18.04 -10.60
CA TYR A 62 -6.44 -18.42 -12.00
C TYR A 62 -5.08 -18.43 -12.72
N GLY A 63 -4.67 -19.59 -13.22
CA GLY A 63 -3.38 -19.80 -13.90
C GLY A 63 -2.22 -20.21 -12.99
N PHE A 64 -2.45 -20.41 -11.68
CA PHE A 64 -1.45 -20.87 -10.72
C PHE A 64 -1.80 -22.28 -10.21
N PRO A 65 -1.37 -23.36 -10.89
CA PRO A 65 -1.75 -24.73 -10.52
C PRO A 65 -1.22 -25.19 -9.16
N LYS A 66 -0.16 -24.54 -8.65
CA LYS A 66 0.45 -24.82 -7.33
C LYS A 66 0.04 -23.82 -6.25
N GLY A 67 -0.90 -22.91 -6.55
CA GLY A 67 -1.29 -21.80 -5.67
C GLY A 67 -0.27 -20.65 -5.63
N ARG A 68 -0.67 -19.52 -5.03
CA ARG A 68 0.17 -18.34 -4.77
C ARG A 68 0.51 -18.29 -3.28
N LYS A 69 1.76 -17.99 -2.96
CA LYS A 69 2.16 -17.72 -1.56
C LYS A 69 1.60 -16.36 -1.15
N PRO A 70 0.87 -16.26 -0.01
CA PRO A 70 0.43 -14.98 0.51
C PRO A 70 1.64 -14.14 0.93
N ARG A 71 1.47 -12.82 0.93
CA ARG A 71 2.50 -11.91 1.44
C ARG A 71 2.33 -11.79 2.94
N GLU A 72 3.42 -11.89 3.66
CA GLU A 72 3.43 -11.77 5.11
C GLU A 72 3.80 -10.33 5.49
N MET A 73 3.02 -9.73 6.39
CA MET A 73 3.35 -8.45 7.01
C MET A 73 4.33 -8.72 8.16
N ILE A 74 5.54 -8.17 8.06
CA ILE A 74 6.59 -8.37 9.08
C ILE A 74 6.42 -7.38 10.24
N ALA A 75 6.03 -6.14 9.95
CA ALA A 75 5.81 -5.11 10.97
C ALA A 75 4.46 -5.30 11.68
N THR A 76 4.45 -5.10 13.00
CA THR A 76 3.21 -5.12 13.77
C THR A 76 2.46 -3.79 13.62
N TRP A 77 1.13 -3.82 13.79
CA TRP A 77 0.30 -2.62 13.73
C TRP A 77 0.65 -1.60 14.83
N GLU A 78 0.97 -2.10 16.03
CA GLU A 78 1.35 -1.27 17.18
C GLU A 78 2.64 -0.48 16.89
N GLU A 79 3.65 -1.11 16.27
CA GLU A 79 4.89 -0.43 15.89
C GLU A 79 4.65 0.67 14.84
N MET A 80 3.77 0.44 13.87
CA MET A 80 3.43 1.44 12.86
C MET A 80 2.71 2.65 13.46
N GLU A 81 1.88 2.43 14.48
CA GLU A 81 1.16 3.50 15.19
C GLU A 81 2.09 4.28 16.11
N GLN A 82 3.01 3.61 16.83
CA GLN A 82 4.01 4.27 17.68
C GLN A 82 4.87 5.29 16.90
N TRP A 83 5.20 4.96 15.66
CA TRP A 83 5.96 5.84 14.77
C TRP A 83 5.09 6.82 13.97
N ASN A 84 3.77 6.83 14.21
CA ASN A 84 2.80 7.69 13.53
C ASN A 84 2.93 7.63 11.99
N LEU A 85 3.09 6.43 11.44
CA LEU A 85 3.18 6.26 9.98
C LEU A 85 1.90 6.71 9.30
N LYS A 86 2.02 7.44 8.20
CA LYS A 86 0.87 7.83 7.36
C LYS A 86 0.26 6.59 6.71
N PRO A 87 -1.05 6.59 6.36
CA PRO A 87 -1.70 5.43 5.74
C PRO A 87 -0.96 4.86 4.52
N GLY A 88 -0.45 5.73 3.64
CA GLY A 88 0.32 5.29 2.45
C GLY A 88 1.75 4.81 2.74
N GLN A 89 2.22 4.86 3.99
CA GLN A 89 3.50 4.32 4.43
C GLN A 89 3.34 3.00 5.19
N ARG A 90 2.10 2.58 5.49
CA ARG A 90 1.78 1.36 6.22
C ARG A 90 1.76 0.12 5.31
N ASP A 91 2.60 0.11 4.28
CA ASP A 91 2.72 -0.97 3.29
C ASP A 91 3.56 -2.15 3.85
N TYR A 92 3.66 -3.25 3.09
CA TYR A 92 4.49 -4.42 3.46
C TYR A 92 5.96 -4.08 3.76
N CYS A 93 6.46 -2.95 3.24
CA CYS A 93 7.82 -2.45 3.45
C CYS A 93 8.00 -1.60 4.72
N ALA A 94 6.97 -1.41 5.54
CA ALA A 94 7.02 -0.57 6.76
C ALA A 94 8.09 -1.03 7.77
N HIS A 95 8.41 -2.32 7.80
CA HIS A 95 9.46 -2.89 8.66
C HIS A 95 10.87 -2.32 8.39
N LEU A 96 11.13 -1.82 7.18
CA LEU A 96 12.39 -1.14 6.83
C LEU A 96 12.31 0.39 7.01
N LEU A 97 11.11 0.95 6.92
CA LEU A 97 10.89 2.37 7.12
C LEU A 97 11.09 2.78 8.59
N ILE A 98 10.68 1.95 9.54
CA ILE A 98 10.86 2.22 10.98
C ILE A 98 12.35 2.38 11.36
N PRO A 99 13.27 1.45 10.97
CA PRO A 99 14.72 1.64 11.11
C PRO A 99 15.20 2.97 10.50
N LEU A 100 14.80 3.28 9.26
CA LEU A 100 15.19 4.53 8.60
C LEU A 100 14.83 5.76 9.44
N LEU A 101 13.61 5.81 9.97
CA LEU A 101 13.15 6.91 10.83
C LEU A 101 13.92 6.98 12.15
N LYS A 102 14.29 5.81 12.72
CA LYS A 102 15.15 5.73 13.91
C LYS A 102 16.54 6.32 13.62
N CYS A 103 17.18 5.93 12.51
CA CYS A 103 18.48 6.46 12.13
C CYS A 103 18.42 7.96 11.87
N GLN A 104 17.39 8.44 11.16
CA GLN A 104 17.22 9.87 10.87
C GLN A 104 17.09 10.71 12.15
N ARG A 105 16.36 10.20 13.15
CA ARG A 105 16.23 10.87 14.45
C ARG A 105 17.53 10.88 15.24
N ALA A 106 18.32 9.81 15.16
CA ALA A 106 19.59 9.68 15.89
C ALA A 106 20.75 10.46 15.26
N SER A 107 20.77 10.63 13.94
CA SER A 107 21.88 11.22 13.17
C SER A 107 21.61 12.65 12.66
N ALA A 108 20.51 13.28 13.08
CA ALA A 108 20.23 14.68 12.78
C ALA A 108 21.37 15.59 13.28
N PRO A 109 21.87 16.55 12.48
CA PRO A 109 21.36 17.04 11.18
C PRO A 109 21.91 16.33 9.92
N PHE A 110 22.87 15.40 10.05
CA PHE A 110 23.56 14.74 8.93
C PHE A 110 22.89 13.42 8.47
N ALA A 111 21.62 13.25 8.80
CA ALA A 111 20.83 12.05 8.50
C ALA A 111 20.81 11.67 7.01
N GLY A 112 20.98 12.64 6.12
CA GLY A 112 20.99 12.42 4.68
C GLY A 112 22.09 11.48 4.18
N HIS A 113 23.27 11.48 4.81
CA HIS A 113 24.42 10.65 4.39
C HIS A 113 24.67 9.46 5.32
N MET A 114 24.35 9.63 6.61
CA MET A 114 24.63 8.59 7.61
C MET A 114 23.65 7.41 7.51
N CYS A 115 22.45 7.62 6.96
CA CYS A 115 21.40 6.61 6.87
C CYS A 115 21.20 6.03 5.46
N ASP A 116 22.16 6.19 4.55
CA ASP A 116 22.03 5.78 3.15
C ASP A 116 21.79 4.27 2.99
N GLY A 117 22.39 3.44 3.84
CA GLY A 117 22.20 1.98 3.80
C GLY A 117 20.76 1.57 4.09
N GLU A 118 20.17 2.11 5.15
CA GLU A 118 18.77 1.86 5.52
C GLU A 118 17.80 2.42 4.48
N ARG A 119 18.13 3.60 3.92
CA ARG A 119 17.35 4.23 2.87
C ARG A 119 17.29 3.36 1.62
N HIS A 120 18.44 2.86 1.18
CA HIS A 120 18.53 1.98 0.03
C HIS A 120 17.78 0.66 0.25
N ALA A 121 17.83 0.11 1.46
CA ALA A 121 17.06 -1.09 1.80
C ALA A 121 15.55 -0.86 1.66
N TRP A 122 15.04 0.25 2.20
CA TRP A 122 13.63 0.62 2.07
C TRP A 122 13.24 0.89 0.61
N ASP A 123 14.02 1.69 -0.12
CA ASP A 123 13.77 2.02 -1.53
C ASP A 123 13.74 0.75 -2.41
N LYS A 124 14.61 -0.22 -2.14
CA LYS A 124 14.62 -1.51 -2.83
C LYS A 124 13.33 -2.29 -2.59
N CYS A 125 12.83 -2.33 -1.35
CA CYS A 125 11.58 -3.00 -1.04
C CYS A 125 10.39 -2.35 -1.75
N GLU A 126 10.31 -1.01 -1.71
CA GLU A 126 9.28 -0.24 -2.43
C GLU A 126 9.32 -0.49 -3.94
N TYR A 127 10.52 -0.61 -4.50
CA TYR A 127 10.70 -0.93 -5.92
C TYR A 127 10.21 -2.35 -6.25
N GLU A 128 10.57 -3.35 -5.44
CA GLU A 128 10.09 -4.72 -5.61
C GLU A 128 8.56 -4.83 -5.49
N ASP A 129 7.98 -4.07 -4.57
CA ASP A 129 6.53 -3.96 -4.41
C ASP A 129 5.85 -3.33 -5.63
N TYR A 130 6.42 -2.25 -6.16
CA TYR A 130 5.96 -1.62 -7.39
C TYR A 130 6.02 -2.57 -8.58
N LEU A 131 7.09 -3.35 -8.73
CA LEU A 131 7.19 -4.38 -9.77
C LEU A 131 6.12 -5.46 -9.63
N MET A 132 5.73 -5.83 -8.40
CA MET A 132 4.62 -6.76 -8.20
C MET A 132 3.28 -6.17 -8.65
N ARG A 133 3.03 -4.89 -8.39
CA ARG A 133 1.82 -4.19 -8.85
C ARG A 133 1.75 -4.13 -10.39
N ILE A 134 2.87 -3.85 -11.07
CA ILE A 134 2.96 -3.91 -12.54
C ILE A 134 2.64 -5.31 -13.08
N LYS A 135 3.18 -6.36 -12.44
CA LYS A 135 2.93 -7.76 -12.87
C LYS A 135 1.45 -8.11 -12.77
N GLU A 136 0.73 -7.64 -11.75
CA GLU A 136 -0.71 -7.87 -11.61
C GLU A 136 -1.50 -7.10 -12.68
N PHE A 137 -1.12 -5.84 -12.96
CA PHE A 137 -1.73 -5.04 -14.02
C PHE A 137 -1.57 -5.70 -15.40
N GLU A 138 -0.36 -6.14 -15.74
CA GLU A 138 -0.10 -6.86 -16.98
C GLU A 138 -0.84 -8.21 -17.05
N ARG A 139 -0.94 -8.92 -15.92
CA ARG A 139 -1.70 -10.16 -15.83
C ARG A 139 -3.15 -9.91 -16.20
N GLU A 140 -3.80 -8.92 -15.58
CA GLU A 140 -5.19 -8.59 -15.89
C GLU A 140 -5.37 -8.20 -17.36
N ARG A 141 -4.51 -7.32 -17.90
CA ARG A 141 -4.52 -6.94 -19.32
C ARG A 141 -4.46 -8.16 -20.25
N ARG A 142 -3.56 -9.11 -19.98
CA ARG A 142 -3.39 -10.33 -20.80
C ARG A 142 -4.60 -11.26 -20.70
N LEU A 143 -5.22 -11.33 -19.52
CA LEU A 143 -6.44 -12.11 -19.30
C LEU A 143 -7.65 -11.50 -20.02
N LEU A 144 -7.84 -10.18 -19.95
CA LEU A 144 -8.86 -9.46 -20.71
C LEU A 144 -8.68 -9.67 -22.21
N LYS A 145 -7.45 -9.51 -22.73
CA LYS A 145 -7.15 -9.78 -24.15
C LYS A 145 -7.42 -11.23 -24.54
N ARG A 146 -7.26 -12.20 -23.63
CA ARG A 146 -7.61 -13.61 -23.88
C ARG A 146 -9.13 -13.81 -23.85
N ALA A 147 -9.85 -13.14 -22.96
CA ALA A 147 -11.31 -13.19 -22.88
C ALA A 147 -11.95 -12.61 -24.15
N ALA A 148 -11.50 -11.44 -24.61
CA ALA A 148 -11.95 -10.80 -25.85
C ALA A 148 -11.71 -11.69 -27.09
N ARG A 149 -10.55 -12.36 -27.17
CA ARG A 149 -10.27 -13.31 -28.27
C ARG A 149 -11.17 -14.56 -28.22
N LYS A 150 -11.65 -14.96 -27.03
CA LYS A 150 -12.55 -16.11 -26.89
C LYS A 150 -13.98 -15.73 -27.26
N SER A 151 -14.45 -14.54 -26.90
CA SER A 151 -15.80 -14.08 -27.26
C SER A 151 -15.96 -13.88 -28.77
N GLN A 152 -14.91 -13.47 -29.49
CA GLN A 152 -14.94 -13.33 -30.96
C GLN A 152 -14.91 -14.66 -31.73
N LYS A 153 -14.52 -15.76 -31.09
CA LYS A 153 -14.40 -17.08 -31.73
C LYS A 153 -15.64 -17.95 -31.58
N VAL A 154 -16.62 -17.48 -30.82
CA VAL A 154 -17.94 -18.09 -30.63
C VAL A 154 -18.90 -17.44 -31.62
#